data_AF-A0A256CTW6-F1
#
_entry.id   AF-A0A256CTW6-F1
#
_cell.length_a   1.000
_cell.length_b   1.000
_cell.length_c   1.000
_cell.angle_alpha   90.00
_cell.angle_beta   90.00
_cell.angle_gamma   90.00
#
_symmetry.space_group_name_H-M   'P 1'
#
loop_
_entity.id
_entity.type
_entity.pdbx_description
1 polymer ?
#
loop_
_entity_poly.entity_id
_entity_poly.type
_entity_poly.pdbx_seq_one_letter_code
_entity_poly.pdbx_strand_id
1 'polypeptide(L)'
;MKKTKLFALLLCLFSLSTLAFAERKMVVKIEGIDNKKALTNAQNATAIYALNDKDAPPDLRIEWLYQEGINQIADALQPYGYYRAKIDADLLYQKDQVTVTYHVNLGPQIPIGSLILEVTDLDKIKERDTPEAEKEYQAFEKIITGTKMKVGAPLNHTQYESTKSKLSEKASALGYFDAYYPHHQLLVNLITYQADIDLVMALGPRYHFGHTTFHQEYFATEFLDRFLHNMRSQNDYSDQKLVQLQSTFNESDYFEDVVIVPRTNFETKEVPLDIYLRPRKQRTLSLGVGYSSDIGLKAMAGLNWHYINRYGHKLFTNLLWAQKRRDAMINYQIPGSHPVQDRYNIFFNYNFEDTSTKDYTTYLVGGSKERVRDQYMYGFSLHYQYDRFRDIEGVRQNSKLLIPTIYGEWKSSPNLPFDQFGFKIEGRVRGAVKNVAADMSFLQTSAILHTYLPITDTDRFVLRAGAGYTKIRDKDLRKLPPSLRFYTGGDNTVRGYKYDGIGEKGYNGDIYGGKKMVLASVEYEHKITPNFAIVGFVDAGDAYNDKVNLKYGAGTGIRWYSPIGAVRLDIAHGFNKEFGETVKLHLNIGTDL
;
A
#
# COMPACT_ATOMS: atom_id res chain seq x y z
N MET A 1 -63.16 -34.10 56.08
CA MET A 1 -61.84 -34.02 55.42
C MET A 1 -62.04 -33.70 53.94
N LYS A 2 -62.07 -32.40 53.65
CA LYS A 2 -62.19 -31.78 52.33
C LYS A 2 -60.79 -31.29 51.93
N LYS A 3 -60.51 -31.19 50.63
CA LYS A 3 -59.25 -30.78 49.96
C LYS A 3 -58.21 -31.90 49.75
N THR A 4 -58.36 -32.67 48.67
CA THR A 4 -57.20 -33.25 47.93
C THR A 4 -57.59 -33.98 46.64
N LYS A 5 -58.85 -34.37 46.44
CA LYS A 5 -59.24 -35.16 45.24
C LYS A 5 -59.68 -34.38 44.00
N LEU A 6 -59.84 -33.06 44.07
CA LEU A 6 -60.29 -32.24 42.92
C LEU A 6 -59.14 -31.62 42.12
N PHE A 7 -57.91 -31.63 42.64
CA PHE A 7 -56.73 -31.07 41.95
C PHE A 7 -56.05 -32.07 41.01
N ALA A 8 -56.25 -33.38 41.21
CA ALA A 8 -55.70 -34.42 40.36
C ALA A 8 -56.55 -34.69 39.09
N LEU A 9 -57.81 -34.27 39.06
CA LEU A 9 -58.68 -34.46 37.88
C LEU A 9 -58.61 -33.28 36.89
N LEU A 10 -58.18 -32.08 37.33
CA LEU A 10 -57.92 -30.95 36.44
C LEU A 10 -56.52 -30.99 35.80
N LEU A 11 -55.57 -31.74 36.37
CA LEU A 11 -54.22 -31.91 35.79
C LEU A 11 -54.16 -33.00 34.70
N CYS A 12 -55.17 -33.89 34.60
CA CYS A 12 -55.26 -34.91 33.54
C CYS A 12 -56.10 -34.50 32.32
N LEU A 13 -56.72 -33.31 32.34
CA LEU A 13 -57.43 -32.74 31.17
C LEU A 13 -56.59 -31.70 30.40
N PHE A 14 -55.36 -31.43 30.83
CA PHE A 14 -54.37 -30.65 30.08
C PHE A 14 -53.30 -31.51 29.38
N SER A 15 -53.39 -32.85 29.46
CA SER A 15 -52.36 -33.77 28.97
C SER A 15 -52.80 -34.65 27.78
N LEU A 16 -53.84 -34.28 27.04
CA LEU A 16 -54.22 -34.98 25.81
C LEU A 16 -54.83 -34.02 24.77
N SER A 17 -53.97 -33.25 24.13
CA SER A 17 -54.01 -33.03 22.67
C SER A 17 -52.86 -32.12 22.24
N THR A 18 -51.61 -32.50 22.52
CA THR A 18 -50.57 -32.22 21.52
C THR A 18 -50.84 -33.19 20.38
N LEU A 19 -51.85 -32.86 19.55
CA LEU A 19 -51.78 -33.25 18.15
C LEU A 19 -50.50 -32.59 17.68
N ALA A 20 -49.40 -33.33 17.73
CA ALA A 20 -48.25 -33.07 16.91
C ALA A 20 -48.78 -33.15 15.47
N PHE A 21 -49.32 -32.04 14.96
CA PHE A 21 -49.34 -31.81 13.53
C PHE A 21 -47.88 -31.96 13.15
N ALA A 22 -47.56 -32.99 12.37
CA ALA A 22 -46.24 -33.12 11.79
C ALA A 22 -45.91 -31.76 11.16
N GLU A 23 -44.90 -31.06 11.69
CA GLU A 23 -44.48 -29.77 11.18
C GLU A 23 -43.96 -30.01 9.77
N ARG A 24 -44.82 -29.73 8.78
CA ARG A 24 -44.47 -29.84 7.38
C ARG A 24 -43.43 -28.77 7.10
N LYS A 25 -42.33 -29.11 6.43
CA LYS A 25 -41.37 -28.10 5.96
C LYS A 25 -41.78 -27.56 4.59
N MET A 26 -41.46 -26.31 4.32
CA MET A 26 -41.61 -25.71 2.98
C MET A 26 -40.38 -25.97 2.13
N VAL A 27 -40.59 -26.39 0.88
CA VAL A 27 -39.57 -26.36 -0.17
C VAL A 27 -40.10 -25.54 -1.32
N VAL A 28 -39.35 -24.51 -1.71
CA VAL A 28 -39.71 -23.61 -2.81
C VAL A 28 -38.62 -23.64 -3.86
N LYS A 29 -39.01 -23.98 -5.10
CA LYS A 29 -38.12 -24.03 -6.25
C LYS A 29 -38.60 -23.05 -7.32
N ILE A 30 -37.66 -22.38 -7.97
CA ILE A 30 -37.91 -21.54 -9.14
C ILE A 30 -36.98 -22.06 -10.24
N GLU A 31 -37.57 -22.59 -11.31
CA GLU A 31 -36.87 -23.25 -12.40
C GLU A 31 -37.10 -22.48 -13.72
N GLY A 32 -36.17 -22.60 -14.68
CA GLY A 32 -36.30 -21.95 -15.99
C GLY A 32 -35.69 -20.54 -16.11
N ILE A 33 -34.88 -20.11 -15.13
CA ILE A 33 -34.13 -18.84 -15.18
C ILE A 33 -32.62 -19.10 -15.22
N ASP A 34 -32.00 -18.99 -16.39
CA ASP A 34 -30.55 -19.22 -16.56
C ASP A 34 -29.69 -18.06 -16.03
N ASN A 35 -30.22 -16.84 -16.07
CA ASN A 35 -29.51 -15.66 -15.58
C ASN A 35 -29.50 -15.65 -14.04
N LYS A 36 -28.34 -15.97 -13.44
CA LYS A 36 -28.16 -16.02 -11.97
C LYS A 36 -28.63 -14.77 -11.24
N LYS A 37 -28.43 -13.56 -11.81
CA LYS A 37 -28.88 -12.32 -11.18
C LYS A 37 -30.40 -12.18 -11.21
N ALA A 38 -31.02 -12.52 -12.33
CA ALA A 38 -32.47 -12.53 -12.46
C ALA A 38 -33.12 -13.58 -11.54
N LEU A 39 -32.52 -14.77 -11.41
CA LEU A 39 -32.97 -15.81 -10.49
C LEU A 39 -32.88 -15.33 -9.04
N THR A 40 -31.75 -14.73 -8.64
CA THR A 40 -31.58 -14.19 -7.29
C THR A 40 -32.60 -13.08 -7.01
N ASN A 41 -32.87 -12.21 -7.98
CA ASN A 41 -33.88 -11.16 -7.82
C ASN A 41 -35.28 -11.73 -7.65
N ALA A 42 -35.65 -12.73 -8.45
CA ALA A 42 -36.92 -13.44 -8.32
C ALA A 42 -37.04 -14.11 -6.94
N GLN A 43 -36.01 -14.83 -6.50
CA GLN A 43 -35.97 -15.46 -5.17
C GLN A 43 -36.16 -14.46 -4.03
N ASN A 44 -35.50 -13.29 -4.11
CA ASN A 44 -35.61 -12.25 -3.08
C ASN A 44 -36.97 -11.55 -3.08
N ALA A 45 -37.56 -11.34 -4.25
CA ALA A 45 -38.87 -10.67 -4.39
C ALA A 45 -40.05 -11.59 -4.02
N THR A 46 -39.87 -12.90 -4.11
CA THR A 46 -40.94 -13.87 -3.89
C THR A 46 -41.11 -14.18 -2.40
N ALA A 47 -42.20 -13.70 -1.80
CA ALA A 47 -42.46 -13.83 -0.37
C ALA A 47 -42.53 -15.29 0.10
N ILE A 48 -43.04 -16.22 -0.72
CA ILE A 48 -43.08 -17.64 -0.37
C ILE A 48 -41.67 -18.26 -0.33
N TYR A 49 -40.74 -17.76 -1.14
CA TYR A 49 -39.36 -18.28 -1.19
C TYR A 49 -38.60 -18.01 0.12
N ALA A 50 -38.95 -16.94 0.85
CA ALA A 50 -38.40 -16.67 2.19
C ALA A 50 -38.76 -17.74 3.25
N LEU A 51 -39.70 -18.64 2.93
CA LEU A 51 -40.09 -19.78 3.75
C LEU A 51 -39.38 -21.08 3.36
N ASN A 52 -38.55 -21.09 2.30
CA ASN A 52 -37.81 -22.28 1.91
C ASN A 52 -36.97 -22.82 3.08
N ASP A 53 -37.05 -24.14 3.32
CA ASP A 53 -36.44 -24.87 4.43
C ASP A 53 -36.93 -24.48 5.85
N LYS A 54 -38.02 -23.71 5.96
CA LYS A 54 -38.69 -23.35 7.22
C LYS A 54 -40.00 -24.12 7.42
N ASP A 55 -40.57 -24.01 8.61
CA ASP A 55 -41.85 -24.63 8.95
C ASP A 55 -43.00 -24.02 8.14
N ALA A 56 -43.88 -24.88 7.64
CA ALA A 56 -44.96 -24.49 6.76
C ALA A 56 -46.04 -23.70 7.52
N PRO A 57 -46.44 -22.52 7.03
CA PRO A 57 -47.54 -21.78 7.62
C PRO A 57 -48.88 -22.48 7.35
N PRO A 58 -50.00 -22.00 7.92
CA PRO A 58 -51.32 -22.56 7.62
C PRO A 58 -51.62 -22.63 6.11
N ASP A 59 -52.30 -23.69 5.67
CA ASP A 59 -52.52 -23.99 4.25
C ASP A 59 -53.13 -22.81 3.46
N LEU A 60 -54.06 -22.04 4.07
CA LEU A 60 -54.63 -20.81 3.46
C LEU A 60 -53.58 -19.74 3.14
N ARG A 61 -52.55 -19.60 3.98
CA ARG A 61 -51.44 -18.66 3.76
C ARG A 61 -50.50 -19.18 2.67
N ILE A 62 -50.31 -20.50 2.60
CA ILE A 62 -49.54 -21.14 1.52
C ILE A 62 -50.23 -20.88 0.19
N GLU A 63 -51.53 -21.13 0.07
CA GLU A 63 -52.30 -20.91 -1.17
C GLU A 63 -52.27 -19.45 -1.63
N TRP A 64 -52.41 -18.50 -0.71
CA TRP A 64 -52.31 -17.08 -1.03
C TRP A 64 -50.90 -16.70 -1.51
N LEU A 65 -49.86 -17.06 -0.76
CA LEU A 65 -48.47 -16.80 -1.13
C LEU A 65 -48.05 -17.51 -2.42
N TYR A 66 -48.64 -18.68 -2.68
CA TYR A 66 -48.42 -19.48 -3.88
C TYR A 66 -48.91 -18.73 -5.13
N GLN A 67 -50.14 -18.21 -5.09
CA GLN A 67 -50.70 -17.40 -6.18
C GLN A 67 -49.95 -16.07 -6.34
N GLU A 68 -49.64 -15.41 -5.22
CA GLU A 68 -48.93 -14.13 -5.23
C GLU A 68 -47.51 -14.26 -5.79
N GLY A 69 -46.85 -15.40 -5.54
CA GLY A 69 -45.51 -15.67 -6.04
C GLY A 69 -45.41 -15.65 -7.57
N ILE A 70 -46.49 -15.99 -8.30
CA ILE A 70 -46.53 -15.89 -9.77
C ILE A 70 -46.30 -14.44 -10.22
N ASN A 71 -47.03 -13.50 -9.62
CA ASN A 71 -46.92 -12.07 -9.95
C ASN A 71 -45.58 -11.50 -9.48
N GLN A 72 -45.14 -11.86 -8.27
CA GLN A 72 -43.86 -11.41 -7.72
C GLN A 72 -42.67 -11.84 -8.57
N ILE A 73 -42.68 -13.08 -9.08
CA ILE A 73 -41.64 -13.58 -9.99
C ILE A 73 -41.70 -12.83 -11.33
N ALA A 74 -42.91 -12.64 -11.90
CA ALA A 74 -43.07 -11.89 -13.14
C ALA A 74 -42.51 -10.46 -13.03
N ASP A 75 -42.89 -9.73 -11.98
CA ASP A 75 -42.43 -8.36 -11.72
C ASP A 75 -40.92 -8.31 -11.47
N ALA A 76 -40.36 -9.30 -10.76
CA ALA A 76 -38.92 -9.37 -10.50
C ALA A 76 -38.08 -9.66 -11.77
N LEU A 77 -38.70 -10.16 -12.83
CA LEU A 77 -38.03 -10.42 -14.11
C LEU A 77 -38.07 -9.22 -15.06
N GLN A 78 -39.00 -8.28 -14.88
CA GLN A 78 -39.13 -7.07 -15.71
C GLN A 78 -37.85 -6.20 -15.74
N PRO A 79 -37.11 -5.97 -14.63
CA PRO A 79 -35.84 -5.23 -14.66
C PRO A 79 -34.78 -5.82 -15.59
N TYR A 80 -34.91 -7.10 -15.97
CA TYR A 80 -34.03 -7.82 -16.88
C TYR A 80 -34.61 -7.96 -18.30
N GLY A 81 -35.70 -7.24 -18.59
CA GLY A 81 -36.32 -7.16 -19.91
C GLY A 81 -37.37 -8.22 -20.20
N TYR A 82 -37.74 -9.07 -19.25
CA TYR A 82 -38.70 -10.16 -19.45
C TYR A 82 -40.12 -9.73 -19.05
N TYR A 83 -40.81 -9.01 -19.95
CA TYR A 83 -42.17 -8.50 -19.70
C TYR A 83 -43.29 -9.46 -20.12
N ARG A 84 -42.95 -10.54 -20.83
CA ARG A 84 -43.88 -11.61 -21.24
C ARG A 84 -43.53 -12.94 -20.60
N ALA A 85 -42.85 -12.92 -19.46
CA ALA A 85 -42.57 -14.13 -18.70
C ALA A 85 -43.89 -14.79 -18.30
N LYS A 86 -44.00 -16.09 -18.55
CA LYS A 86 -45.12 -16.93 -18.10
C LYS A 86 -44.62 -17.82 -16.99
N ILE A 87 -45.33 -17.83 -15.88
CA ILE A 87 -44.98 -18.61 -14.70
C ILE A 87 -46.15 -19.54 -14.43
N ASP A 88 -45.90 -20.82 -14.59
CA ASP A 88 -46.78 -21.88 -14.09
C ASP A 88 -46.25 -22.32 -12.72
N ALA A 89 -47.13 -22.80 -11.85
CA ALA A 89 -46.74 -23.21 -10.51
C ALA A 89 -47.44 -24.51 -10.14
N ASP A 90 -46.73 -25.36 -9.40
CA ASP A 90 -47.23 -26.62 -8.84
C ASP A 90 -47.17 -26.55 -7.32
N LEU A 91 -48.25 -26.97 -6.65
CA LEU A 91 -48.35 -27.06 -5.20
C LEU A 91 -48.64 -28.51 -4.79
N LEU A 92 -47.67 -29.14 -4.10
CA LEU A 92 -47.73 -30.55 -3.69
C LEU A 92 -47.70 -30.66 -2.16
N TYR A 93 -48.79 -31.16 -1.58
CA TYR A 93 -48.87 -31.49 -0.17
C TYR A 93 -48.41 -32.92 0.08
N GLN A 94 -47.31 -33.07 0.82
CA GLN A 94 -46.80 -34.35 1.29
C GLN A 94 -46.90 -34.42 2.83
N LYS A 95 -46.72 -35.63 3.38
CA LYS A 95 -46.93 -35.90 4.80
C LYS A 95 -46.05 -35.04 5.72
N ASP A 96 -44.80 -34.83 5.32
CA ASP A 96 -43.79 -34.12 6.12
C ASP A 96 -43.27 -32.84 5.41
N GLN A 97 -43.81 -32.48 4.24
CA GLN A 97 -43.31 -31.39 3.41
C GLN A 97 -44.41 -30.81 2.51
N VAL A 98 -44.36 -29.51 2.26
CA VAL A 98 -45.13 -28.84 1.21
C VAL A 98 -44.14 -28.28 0.18
N THR A 99 -44.29 -28.69 -1.07
CA THR A 99 -43.40 -28.29 -2.16
C THR A 99 -44.14 -27.36 -3.11
N VAL A 100 -43.55 -26.18 -3.35
CA VAL A 100 -43.98 -25.23 -4.37
C VAL A 100 -42.90 -25.14 -5.43
N THR A 101 -43.25 -25.45 -6.68
CA THR A 101 -42.34 -25.34 -7.81
C THR A 101 -42.89 -24.34 -8.80
N TYR A 102 -42.16 -23.27 -9.08
CA TYR A 102 -42.46 -22.31 -10.13
C TYR A 102 -41.67 -22.67 -11.40
N HIS A 103 -42.38 -22.92 -12.48
CA HIS A 103 -41.84 -23.18 -13.81
C HIS A 103 -41.91 -21.91 -14.65
N VAL A 104 -40.77 -21.25 -14.83
CA VAL A 104 -40.68 -19.97 -15.52
C VAL A 104 -40.32 -20.18 -16.99
N ASN A 105 -41.20 -19.72 -17.87
CA ASN A 105 -40.87 -19.49 -19.28
C ASN A 105 -40.63 -18.00 -19.49
N LEU A 106 -39.35 -17.63 -19.62
CA LEU A 106 -38.91 -16.23 -19.72
C LEU A 106 -39.50 -15.46 -20.90
N GLY A 107 -39.81 -16.13 -22.01
CA GLY A 107 -40.15 -15.49 -23.27
C GLY A 107 -39.00 -14.62 -23.84
N PRO A 108 -39.25 -13.85 -24.92
CA PRO A 108 -38.25 -12.96 -25.49
C PRO A 108 -37.99 -11.76 -24.56
N GLN A 109 -36.73 -11.32 -24.47
CA GLN A 109 -36.41 -10.04 -23.82
C GLN A 109 -36.83 -8.89 -24.72
N ILE A 110 -37.29 -7.79 -24.12
CA ILE A 110 -37.49 -6.53 -24.84
C ILE A 110 -36.13 -6.01 -25.30
N PRO A 111 -35.89 -5.83 -26.61
CA PRO A 111 -34.70 -5.17 -27.11
C PRO A 111 -34.82 -3.64 -26.99
N ILE A 112 -33.69 -2.96 -26.89
CA ILE A 112 -33.59 -1.51 -26.99
C ILE A 112 -33.84 -1.10 -28.45
N GLY A 113 -34.92 -0.38 -28.72
CA GLY A 113 -35.31 0.11 -30.05
C GLY A 113 -34.56 1.39 -30.42
N SER A 114 -34.47 2.34 -29.48
CA SER A 114 -33.70 3.58 -29.62
C SER A 114 -32.89 3.88 -28.35
N LEU A 115 -31.73 4.54 -28.54
CA LEU A 115 -30.83 4.90 -27.46
C LEU A 115 -30.24 6.29 -27.73
N ILE A 116 -30.60 7.25 -26.88
CA ILE A 116 -29.93 8.54 -26.75
C ILE A 116 -29.19 8.50 -25.42
N LEU A 117 -27.85 8.54 -25.49
CA LEU A 117 -26.97 8.57 -24.33
C LEU A 117 -25.87 9.60 -24.57
N GLU A 118 -26.00 10.77 -23.95
CA GLU A 118 -25.12 11.91 -24.21
C GLU A 118 -24.82 12.71 -22.95
N VAL A 119 -23.66 13.34 -22.94
CA VAL A 119 -23.33 14.45 -22.03
C VAL A 119 -23.07 15.69 -22.90
N THR A 120 -23.98 16.66 -22.85
CA THR A 120 -24.08 17.75 -23.85
C THR A 120 -22.87 18.69 -23.90
N ASP A 121 -22.09 18.74 -22.82
CA ASP A 121 -20.95 19.65 -22.68
C ASP A 121 -19.61 18.99 -23.04
N LEU A 122 -19.59 17.70 -23.42
CA LEU A 122 -18.33 16.98 -23.68
C LEU A 122 -17.50 17.56 -24.83
N ASP A 123 -18.14 18.01 -25.89
CA ASP A 123 -17.42 18.61 -27.02
C ASP A 123 -16.71 19.90 -26.60
N LYS A 124 -17.34 20.72 -25.75
CA LYS A 124 -16.71 21.92 -25.18
C LYS A 124 -15.53 21.60 -24.27
N ILE A 125 -15.55 20.45 -23.59
CA ILE A 125 -14.41 19.98 -22.79
C ILE A 125 -13.28 19.56 -23.72
N LYS A 126 -13.59 18.81 -24.78
CA LYS A 126 -12.62 18.34 -25.78
C LYS A 126 -11.94 19.47 -26.55
N GLU A 127 -12.62 20.59 -26.76
CA GLU A 127 -12.06 21.80 -27.38
C GLU A 127 -10.99 22.50 -26.52
N ARG A 128 -10.93 22.20 -25.21
CA ARG A 128 -9.87 22.71 -24.34
C ARG A 128 -8.61 21.85 -24.55
N ASP A 129 -7.63 22.39 -25.26
CA ASP A 129 -6.34 21.72 -25.53
C ASP A 129 -5.43 21.68 -24.29
N THR A 130 -5.88 21.01 -23.23
CA THR A 130 -5.10 20.76 -22.01
C THR A 130 -5.11 19.28 -21.63
N PRO A 131 -4.00 18.75 -21.07
CA PRO A 131 -3.95 17.36 -20.61
C PRO A 131 -5.05 17.00 -19.58
N GLU A 132 -5.50 17.99 -18.80
CA GLU A 132 -6.55 17.81 -17.80
C GLU A 132 -7.93 17.71 -18.43
N ALA A 133 -8.23 18.52 -19.44
CA ALA A 133 -9.47 18.44 -20.19
C ALA A 133 -9.58 17.13 -20.97
N GLU A 134 -8.48 16.64 -21.54
CA GLU A 134 -8.46 15.32 -22.19
C GLU A 134 -8.76 14.21 -21.17
N LYS A 135 -8.12 14.21 -20.00
CA LYS A 135 -8.42 13.24 -18.93
C LYS A 135 -9.88 13.29 -18.48
N GLU A 136 -10.43 14.50 -18.43
CA GLU A 136 -11.82 14.74 -18.06
C GLU A 136 -12.78 14.16 -19.11
N TYR A 137 -12.57 14.48 -20.39
CA TYR A 137 -13.32 13.93 -21.51
C TYR A 137 -13.30 12.40 -21.50
N GLN A 138 -12.10 11.82 -21.39
CA GLN A 138 -11.89 10.38 -21.31
C GLN A 138 -12.63 9.74 -20.12
N ALA A 139 -12.74 10.45 -18.99
CA ALA A 139 -13.42 9.92 -17.81
C ALA A 139 -14.94 9.74 -18.02
N PHE A 140 -15.58 10.63 -18.78
CA PHE A 140 -16.99 10.50 -19.15
C PHE A 140 -17.17 9.58 -20.36
N GLU A 141 -16.33 9.71 -21.39
CA GLU A 141 -16.36 8.87 -22.60
C GLU A 141 -16.28 7.38 -22.24
N LYS A 142 -15.43 7.01 -21.28
CA LYS A 142 -15.31 5.63 -20.77
C LYS A 142 -16.62 5.10 -20.16
N ILE A 143 -17.44 5.94 -19.53
CA ILE A 143 -18.73 5.53 -18.95
C ILE A 143 -19.76 5.35 -20.06
N ILE A 144 -19.81 6.28 -21.02
CA ILE A 144 -20.74 6.27 -22.15
C ILE A 144 -20.46 5.08 -23.07
N THR A 145 -19.20 4.87 -23.47
CA THR A 145 -18.80 3.79 -24.38
C THR A 145 -18.72 2.43 -23.70
N GLY A 146 -18.48 2.40 -22.38
CA GLY A 146 -18.36 1.17 -21.58
C GLY A 146 -19.69 0.53 -21.19
N THR A 147 -20.83 1.18 -21.46
CA THR A 147 -22.15 0.60 -21.19
C THR A 147 -22.48 -0.55 -22.13
N LYS A 148 -23.28 -1.50 -21.65
CA LYS A 148 -23.85 -2.57 -22.49
C LYS A 148 -25.12 -2.16 -23.22
N MET A 149 -25.65 -0.97 -22.94
CA MET A 149 -26.82 -0.43 -23.63
C MET A 149 -26.42 -0.10 -25.07
N LYS A 150 -27.03 -0.80 -26.03
CA LYS A 150 -26.88 -0.59 -27.47
C LYS A 150 -28.21 -0.89 -28.13
N VAL A 151 -28.51 -0.22 -29.24
CA VAL A 151 -29.68 -0.55 -30.06
C VAL A 151 -29.63 -2.04 -30.43
N GLY A 152 -30.74 -2.75 -30.22
CA GLY A 152 -30.89 -4.19 -30.41
C GLY A 152 -30.47 -5.05 -29.22
N ALA A 153 -29.77 -4.52 -28.22
CA ALA A 153 -29.42 -5.28 -27.02
C ALA A 153 -30.62 -5.48 -26.09
N PRO A 154 -30.65 -6.55 -25.26
CA PRO A 154 -31.70 -6.74 -24.27
C PRO A 154 -31.77 -5.60 -23.25
N LEU A 155 -32.97 -5.16 -22.91
CA LEU A 155 -33.24 -4.16 -21.88
C LEU A 155 -32.75 -4.65 -20.51
N ASN A 156 -32.08 -3.77 -19.79
CA ASN A 156 -31.68 -4.00 -18.41
C ASN A 156 -31.76 -2.70 -17.59
N HIS A 157 -32.70 -2.63 -16.66
CA HIS A 157 -32.97 -1.44 -15.85
C HIS A 157 -31.81 -1.14 -14.90
N THR A 158 -31.17 -2.17 -14.35
CA THR A 158 -30.00 -2.00 -13.49
C THR A 158 -28.84 -1.35 -14.25
N GLN A 159 -28.68 -1.65 -15.53
CA GLN A 159 -27.66 -1.03 -16.36
C GLN A 159 -27.96 0.46 -16.61
N TYR A 160 -29.22 0.80 -16.89
CA TYR A 160 -29.66 2.20 -17.03
C TYR A 160 -29.38 3.00 -15.76
N GLU A 161 -29.86 2.54 -14.61
CA GLU A 161 -29.66 3.23 -13.32
C GLU A 161 -28.18 3.29 -12.91
N SER A 162 -27.40 2.23 -13.20
CA SER A 162 -25.97 2.22 -12.93
C SER A 162 -25.21 3.22 -13.81
N THR A 163 -25.53 3.30 -15.11
CA THR A 163 -24.89 4.28 -16.00
C THR A 163 -25.25 5.71 -15.61
N LYS A 164 -26.52 5.96 -15.29
CA LYS A 164 -26.98 7.25 -14.74
C LYS A 164 -26.18 7.61 -13.48
N SER A 165 -26.20 6.75 -12.46
CA SER A 165 -25.48 7.00 -11.19
C SER A 165 -23.99 7.26 -11.40
N LYS A 166 -23.31 6.48 -12.26
CA LYS A 166 -21.88 6.68 -12.59
C LYS A 166 -21.58 8.02 -13.21
N LEU A 167 -22.45 8.51 -14.10
CA LEU A 167 -22.30 9.83 -14.71
C LEU A 167 -22.46 10.93 -13.64
N SER A 168 -23.46 10.84 -12.75
CA SER A 168 -23.65 11.80 -11.66
C SER A 168 -22.49 11.80 -10.66
N GLU A 169 -22.02 10.62 -10.25
CA GLU A 169 -20.85 10.48 -9.38
C GLU A 169 -19.61 11.07 -10.04
N LYS A 170 -19.42 10.84 -11.34
CA LYS A 170 -18.28 11.39 -12.09
C LYS A 170 -18.34 12.92 -12.18
N ALA A 171 -19.52 13.47 -12.47
CA ALA A 171 -19.76 14.91 -12.51
C ALA A 171 -19.45 15.54 -11.15
N SER A 172 -20.01 15.02 -10.06
CA SER A 172 -19.76 15.50 -8.71
C SER A 172 -18.27 15.44 -8.33
N ALA A 173 -17.60 14.32 -8.59
CA ALA A 173 -16.19 14.13 -8.27
C ALA A 173 -15.22 15.05 -9.04
N LEU A 174 -15.67 15.61 -10.17
CA LEU A 174 -14.91 16.56 -11.00
C LEU A 174 -15.33 18.03 -10.79
N GLY A 175 -16.27 18.28 -9.87
CA GLY A 175 -16.73 19.62 -9.51
C GLY A 175 -17.89 20.16 -10.33
N TYR A 176 -18.64 19.32 -11.03
CA TYR A 176 -19.87 19.70 -11.73
C TYR A 176 -21.10 19.53 -10.82
N PHE A 177 -21.20 20.36 -9.78
CA PHE A 177 -22.28 20.25 -8.80
C PHE A 177 -23.65 20.70 -9.30
N ASP A 178 -23.68 21.48 -10.39
CA ASP A 178 -24.91 21.91 -11.04
C ASP A 178 -25.38 20.91 -12.12
N ALA A 179 -24.71 19.77 -12.26
CA ALA A 179 -25.05 18.78 -13.27
C ALA A 179 -26.45 18.21 -13.05
N TYR A 180 -27.22 18.11 -14.13
CA TYR A 180 -28.59 17.60 -14.10
C TYR A 180 -28.90 16.82 -15.36
N TYR A 181 -30.00 16.06 -15.33
CA TYR A 181 -30.51 15.34 -16.48
C TYR A 181 -31.68 16.09 -17.09
N PRO A 182 -31.48 16.85 -18.19
CA PRO A 182 -32.61 17.39 -18.93
C PRO A 182 -33.53 16.27 -19.44
N HIS A 183 -32.98 15.11 -19.82
CA HIS A 183 -33.73 13.94 -20.27
C HIS A 183 -33.26 12.69 -19.50
N HIS A 184 -34.19 11.94 -18.89
CA HIS A 184 -33.88 10.71 -18.15
C HIS A 184 -35.06 9.71 -18.19
N GLN A 185 -35.45 9.32 -19.39
CA GLN A 185 -36.60 8.44 -19.61
C GLN A 185 -36.16 7.06 -20.09
N LEU A 186 -36.88 6.03 -19.62
CA LEU A 186 -36.82 4.67 -20.12
C LEU A 186 -38.27 4.25 -20.35
N LEU A 187 -38.69 4.24 -21.61
CA LEU A 187 -40.06 3.95 -22.02
C LEU A 187 -40.12 2.52 -22.54
N VAL A 188 -41.00 1.70 -21.97
CA VAL A 188 -41.22 0.32 -22.40
C VAL A 188 -42.54 0.24 -23.15
N ASN A 189 -42.49 -0.07 -24.45
CA ASN A 189 -43.67 -0.24 -25.27
C ASN A 189 -43.98 -1.74 -25.45
N LEU A 190 -45.05 -2.22 -24.80
CA LEU A 190 -45.44 -3.63 -24.84
C LEU A 190 -46.14 -4.04 -26.15
N ILE A 191 -46.63 -3.07 -26.93
CA ILE A 191 -47.29 -3.30 -28.23
C ILE A 191 -46.23 -3.60 -29.29
N THR A 192 -45.25 -2.70 -29.46
CA THR A 192 -44.11 -2.91 -30.38
C THR A 192 -43.05 -3.85 -29.79
N TYR A 193 -43.12 -4.13 -28.49
CA TYR A 193 -42.20 -4.95 -27.71
C TYR A 193 -40.75 -4.45 -27.79
N GLN A 194 -40.58 -3.14 -27.60
CA GLN A 194 -39.28 -2.46 -27.65
C GLN A 194 -39.18 -1.45 -26.49
N ALA A 195 -37.94 -1.10 -26.13
CA ALA A 195 -37.67 -0.06 -25.15
C ALA A 195 -36.90 1.11 -25.77
N ASP A 196 -37.31 2.33 -25.42
CA ASP A 196 -36.67 3.57 -25.86
C ASP A 196 -36.00 4.23 -24.65
N ILE A 197 -34.70 4.48 -24.76
CA ILE A 197 -33.89 5.08 -23.71
C ILE A 197 -33.46 6.47 -24.15
N ASP A 198 -33.81 7.48 -23.37
CA ASP A 198 -33.37 8.87 -23.54
C ASP A 198 -32.72 9.36 -22.24
N LEU A 199 -31.38 9.35 -22.23
CA LEU A 199 -30.56 9.72 -21.09
C LEU A 199 -29.52 10.76 -21.50
N VAL A 200 -29.84 12.03 -21.25
CA VAL A 200 -28.98 13.17 -21.58
C VAL A 200 -28.62 13.92 -20.30
N MET A 201 -27.33 14.13 -20.06
CA MET A 201 -26.81 14.93 -18.95
C MET A 201 -26.28 16.27 -19.46
N ALA A 202 -26.57 17.35 -18.73
CA ALA A 202 -25.88 18.62 -18.83
C ALA A 202 -24.99 18.81 -17.60
N LEU A 203 -23.74 19.24 -17.78
CA LEU A 203 -22.75 19.34 -16.69
C LEU A 203 -22.82 20.70 -15.97
N GLY A 204 -23.10 21.77 -16.70
CA GLY A 204 -22.99 23.12 -16.16
C GLY A 204 -21.54 23.58 -15.96
N PRO A 205 -21.30 24.67 -15.21
CA PRO A 205 -19.96 25.19 -14.96
C PRO A 205 -19.17 24.28 -14.02
N ARG A 206 -17.85 24.23 -14.23
CA ARG A 206 -16.93 23.53 -13.34
C ARG A 206 -16.61 24.40 -12.12
N TYR A 207 -16.69 23.83 -10.92
CA TYR A 207 -16.34 24.53 -9.69
C TYR A 207 -14.83 24.49 -9.44
N HIS A 208 -14.33 25.52 -8.77
CA HIS A 208 -12.92 25.67 -8.40
C HIS A 208 -12.75 25.66 -6.88
N PHE A 209 -11.58 25.31 -6.36
CA PHE A 209 -11.28 25.49 -4.94
C PHE A 209 -11.25 26.97 -4.58
N GLY A 210 -11.84 27.30 -3.44
CA GLY A 210 -11.87 28.66 -2.90
C GLY A 210 -10.77 28.90 -1.86
N HIS A 211 -10.97 29.93 -1.04
CA HIS A 211 -10.09 30.22 0.10
C HIS A 211 -10.02 29.03 1.08
N THR A 212 -8.84 28.80 1.66
CA THR A 212 -8.61 27.74 2.65
C THR A 212 -8.37 28.34 4.03
N THR A 213 -9.13 27.88 5.02
CA THR A 213 -9.01 28.27 6.43
C THR A 213 -8.42 27.11 7.22
N PHE A 214 -7.36 27.37 7.98
CA PHE A 214 -6.76 26.38 8.88
C PHE A 214 -7.19 26.59 10.33
N HIS A 215 -7.72 25.54 10.96
CA HIS A 215 -8.09 25.53 12.38
C HIS A 215 -7.09 24.70 13.18
N GLN A 216 -6.11 25.40 13.79
CA GLN A 216 -5.04 24.84 14.63
C GLN A 216 -4.32 25.95 15.41
N GLU A 217 -3.48 25.60 16.39
CA GLU A 217 -2.96 26.57 17.37
C GLU A 217 -1.45 26.89 17.28
N TYR A 218 -0.65 26.14 16.50
CA TYR A 218 0.81 26.18 16.60
C TYR A 218 1.55 26.61 15.32
N PHE A 219 1.21 26.00 14.19
CA PHE A 219 1.91 26.17 12.93
C PHE A 219 1.61 27.50 12.26
N ALA A 220 2.59 28.01 11.52
CA ALA A 220 2.45 29.23 10.72
C ALA A 220 1.58 28.94 9.49
N THR A 221 0.70 29.87 9.10
CA THR A 221 -0.09 29.74 7.87
C THR A 221 0.81 29.59 6.64
N GLU A 222 1.95 30.29 6.60
CA GLU A 222 2.92 30.18 5.51
C GLU A 222 3.52 28.77 5.38
N PHE A 223 3.59 28.03 6.48
CA PHE A 223 4.01 26.62 6.45
C PHE A 223 2.88 25.72 5.96
N LEU A 224 1.66 25.89 6.46
CA LEU A 224 0.50 25.08 6.09
C LEU A 224 0.12 25.26 4.62
N ASP A 225 0.26 26.48 4.09
CA ASP A 225 0.03 26.81 2.68
C ASP A 225 0.89 25.98 1.72
N ARG A 226 2.07 25.53 2.15
CA ARG A 226 2.95 24.68 1.33
C ARG A 226 2.36 23.29 1.05
N PHE A 227 1.40 22.84 1.86
CA PHE A 227 0.65 21.59 1.60
C PHE A 227 -0.38 21.73 0.47
N LEU A 228 -0.82 22.96 0.18
CA LEU A 228 -1.85 23.24 -0.83
C LEU A 228 -1.29 23.34 -2.26
N HIS A 229 -0.03 22.97 -2.51
CA HIS A 229 0.62 23.15 -3.82
C HIS A 229 -0.17 22.49 -4.97
N ASN A 230 -0.64 21.26 -4.78
CA ASN A 230 -1.42 20.53 -5.79
C ASN A 230 -2.83 21.11 -6.00
N MET A 231 -3.35 21.85 -5.03
CA MET A 231 -4.66 22.51 -5.12
C MET A 231 -4.56 23.81 -5.92
N ARG A 232 -3.45 24.55 -5.71
CA ARG A 232 -3.16 25.81 -6.41
C ARG A 232 -2.79 25.58 -7.88
N SER A 233 -2.22 24.41 -8.21
CA SER A 233 -1.96 24.01 -9.60
C SER A 233 -3.28 23.62 -10.27
N GLN A 234 -3.79 24.51 -11.12
CA GLN A 234 -5.10 24.43 -11.75
C GLN A 234 -6.21 24.28 -10.71
N ASN A 235 -6.84 25.40 -10.35
CA ASN A 235 -7.72 25.52 -9.19
C ASN A 235 -9.04 24.73 -9.30
N ASP A 236 -9.21 23.87 -10.30
CA ASP A 236 -10.39 23.02 -10.49
C ASP A 236 -10.59 22.04 -9.32
N TYR A 237 -11.83 21.98 -8.84
CA TYR A 237 -12.25 21.05 -7.81
C TYR A 237 -12.09 19.60 -8.27
N SER A 238 -11.63 18.75 -7.35
CA SER A 238 -11.74 17.29 -7.50
C SER A 238 -11.65 16.59 -6.15
N ASP A 239 -12.51 15.60 -5.93
CA ASP A 239 -12.45 14.73 -4.76
C ASP A 239 -11.08 14.03 -4.64
N GLN A 240 -10.47 13.67 -5.77
CA GLN A 240 -9.16 13.03 -5.78
C GLN A 240 -8.07 13.95 -5.19
N LYS A 241 -8.15 15.27 -5.46
CA LYS A 241 -7.22 16.25 -4.90
C LYS A 241 -7.44 16.42 -3.39
N LEU A 242 -8.69 16.36 -2.90
CA LEU A 242 -8.98 16.38 -1.47
C LEU A 242 -8.43 15.15 -0.74
N VAL A 243 -8.62 13.96 -1.31
CA VAL A 243 -8.07 12.71 -0.76
C VAL A 243 -6.54 12.77 -0.71
N GLN A 244 -5.89 13.26 -1.78
CA GLN A 244 -4.44 13.45 -1.80
C GLN A 244 -3.97 14.46 -0.75
N LEU A 245 -4.70 15.57 -0.58
CA LEU A 245 -4.38 16.58 0.42
C LEU A 245 -4.48 16.00 1.84
N GLN A 246 -5.55 15.25 2.13
CA GLN A 246 -5.70 14.56 3.42
C GLN A 246 -4.58 13.54 3.65
N SER A 247 -4.24 12.73 2.64
CA SER A 247 -3.11 11.78 2.71
C SER A 247 -1.80 12.51 2.99
N THR A 248 -1.54 13.62 2.28
CA THR A 248 -0.32 14.43 2.45
C THR A 248 -0.20 14.96 3.88
N PHE A 249 -1.29 15.45 4.49
CA PHE A 249 -1.26 15.88 5.88
C PHE A 249 -1.04 14.71 6.86
N ASN A 250 -1.69 13.56 6.64
CA ASN A 250 -1.52 12.38 7.48
C ASN A 250 -0.08 11.81 7.42
N GLU A 251 0.49 11.72 6.23
CA GLU A 251 1.85 11.21 5.99
C GLU A 251 2.96 12.19 6.43
N SER A 252 2.60 13.46 6.69
CA SER A 252 3.56 14.50 7.07
C SER A 252 4.19 14.31 8.44
N ASP A 253 3.59 13.46 9.28
CA ASP A 253 4.01 13.17 10.66
C ASP A 253 3.87 14.37 11.63
N TYR A 254 3.29 15.51 11.19
CA TYR A 254 3.03 16.67 12.05
C TYR A 254 1.70 16.58 12.82
N PHE A 255 0.72 15.84 12.27
CA PHE A 255 -0.65 15.83 12.76
C PHE A 255 -1.07 14.43 13.23
N GLU A 256 -1.92 14.41 14.25
CA GLU A 256 -2.60 13.22 14.76
C GLU A 256 -3.96 13.04 14.07
N ASP A 257 -4.72 14.13 13.94
CA ASP A 257 -6.03 14.15 13.28
C ASP A 257 -6.06 15.23 12.18
N VAL A 258 -6.65 14.88 11.03
CA VAL A 258 -6.82 15.76 9.86
C VAL A 258 -8.24 15.61 9.32
N VAL A 259 -9.00 16.69 9.37
CA VAL A 259 -10.37 16.75 8.82
C VAL A 259 -10.46 17.91 7.84
N ILE A 260 -10.86 17.62 6.61
CA ILE A 260 -11.05 18.61 5.55
C ILE A 260 -12.54 18.68 5.24
N VAL A 261 -13.12 19.87 5.38
CA VAL A 261 -14.54 20.11 5.12
C VAL A 261 -14.67 21.06 3.92
N PRO A 262 -15.02 20.55 2.72
CA PRO A 262 -15.33 21.40 1.58
C PRO A 262 -16.70 22.05 1.77
N ARG A 263 -16.81 23.35 1.46
CA ARG A 263 -18.08 24.08 1.44
C ARG A 263 -18.39 24.58 0.05
N THR A 264 -19.47 24.11 -0.55
CA THR A 264 -19.87 24.54 -1.89
C THR A 264 -20.56 25.91 -1.84
N ASN A 265 -20.04 26.88 -2.61
CA ASN A 265 -20.72 28.14 -2.88
C ASN A 265 -21.31 28.12 -4.29
N PHE A 266 -22.62 27.93 -4.37
CA PHE A 266 -23.34 27.84 -5.64
C PHE A 266 -23.42 29.16 -6.41
N GLU A 267 -23.18 30.31 -5.77
CA GLU A 267 -23.17 31.62 -6.44
C GLU A 267 -21.83 31.91 -7.11
N THR A 268 -20.73 31.76 -6.38
CA THR A 268 -19.37 32.05 -6.89
C THR A 268 -18.75 30.90 -7.67
N LYS A 269 -19.37 29.70 -7.63
CA LYS A 269 -18.82 28.46 -8.19
C LYS A 269 -17.48 28.07 -7.59
N GLU A 270 -17.27 28.43 -6.33
CA GLU A 270 -16.08 28.10 -5.56
C GLU A 270 -16.39 27.10 -4.44
N VAL A 271 -15.37 26.34 -4.03
CA VAL A 271 -15.41 25.42 -2.90
C VAL A 271 -14.34 25.81 -1.87
N PRO A 272 -14.60 26.77 -0.98
CA PRO A 272 -13.75 27.02 0.17
C PRO A 272 -13.53 25.78 1.02
N LEU A 273 -12.36 25.70 1.67
CA LEU A 273 -11.95 24.55 2.48
C LEU A 273 -11.73 24.97 3.93
N ASP A 274 -12.41 24.33 4.87
CA ASP A 274 -12.07 24.41 6.29
C ASP A 274 -11.25 23.17 6.67
N ILE A 275 -10.01 23.37 7.09
CA ILE A 275 -9.07 22.30 7.41
C ILE A 275 -8.79 22.32 8.92
N TYR A 276 -9.30 21.33 9.63
CA TYR A 276 -9.07 21.13 11.05
C TYR A 276 -7.87 20.21 11.25
N LEU A 277 -6.83 20.74 11.91
CA LEU A 277 -5.57 20.04 12.11
C LEU A 277 -5.28 19.94 13.61
N ARG A 278 -5.10 18.72 14.10
CA ARG A 278 -4.62 18.48 15.46
C ARG A 278 -3.16 18.10 15.43
N PRO A 279 -2.24 18.94 15.94
CA PRO A 279 -0.83 18.59 16.01
C PRO A 279 -0.61 17.32 16.83
N ARG A 280 0.30 16.46 16.36
CA ARG A 280 0.74 15.29 17.11
C ARG A 280 1.50 15.72 18.36
N LYS A 281 1.61 14.85 19.37
CA LYS A 281 2.58 15.03 20.46
C LYS A 281 3.97 15.36 19.91
N GLN A 282 4.56 16.46 20.40
CA GLN A 282 5.78 17.03 19.86
C GLN A 282 6.98 16.07 19.84
N ARG A 283 7.06 15.12 20.77
CA ARG A 283 8.24 14.28 20.98
C ARG A 283 7.88 12.80 21.10
N THR A 284 8.70 11.95 20.49
CA THR A 284 8.67 10.49 20.67
C THR A 284 10.04 10.00 21.09
N LEU A 285 10.09 9.27 22.20
CA LEU A 285 11.29 8.59 22.69
C LEU A 285 11.15 7.09 22.42
N SER A 286 12.14 6.53 21.76
CA SER A 286 12.27 5.09 21.49
C SER A 286 13.49 4.57 22.25
N LEU A 287 13.30 3.51 23.03
CA LEU A 287 14.38 2.83 23.75
C LEU A 287 14.45 1.38 23.28
N GLY A 288 15.65 0.88 23.06
CA GLY A 288 15.88 -0.48 22.61
C GLY A 288 17.11 -1.09 23.25
N VAL A 289 17.09 -2.40 23.44
CA VAL A 289 18.24 -3.20 23.83
C VAL A 289 18.38 -4.37 22.88
N GLY A 290 19.59 -4.84 22.67
CA GLY A 290 19.84 -6.00 21.84
C GLY A 290 21.23 -6.58 22.07
N TYR A 291 21.53 -7.66 21.38
CA TYR A 291 22.83 -8.31 21.43
C TYR A 291 23.23 -8.75 20.03
N SER A 292 24.51 -8.69 19.70
CA SER A 292 25.07 -9.43 18.58
C SER A 292 26.45 -9.98 18.94
N SER A 293 26.84 -11.06 18.28
CA SER A 293 28.14 -11.71 18.51
C SER A 293 29.33 -10.82 18.18
N ASP A 294 29.18 -9.90 17.21
CA ASP A 294 30.30 -9.12 16.69
C ASP A 294 30.57 -7.86 17.51
N ILE A 295 29.53 -7.15 17.96
CA ILE A 295 29.64 -5.88 18.70
C ILE A 295 29.20 -5.95 20.17
N GLY A 296 28.60 -7.06 20.59
CA GLY A 296 28.19 -7.33 21.97
C GLY A 296 26.78 -6.82 22.32
N LEU A 297 26.55 -6.59 23.61
CA LEU A 297 25.32 -5.98 24.11
C LEU A 297 25.22 -4.53 23.60
N LYS A 298 24.06 -4.15 23.05
CA LYS A 298 23.76 -2.82 22.54
C LYS A 298 22.55 -2.20 23.25
N ALA A 299 22.66 -0.92 23.58
CA ALA A 299 21.57 -0.06 24.01
C ALA A 299 21.34 1.01 22.93
N MET A 300 20.08 1.28 22.64
CA MET A 300 19.64 2.19 21.58
C MET A 300 18.66 3.20 22.16
N ALA A 301 18.84 4.48 21.82
CA ALA A 301 17.91 5.55 22.17
C ALA A 301 17.66 6.43 20.96
N GLY A 302 16.39 6.64 20.61
CA GLY A 302 15.95 7.52 19.54
C GLY A 302 15.03 8.60 20.10
N LEU A 303 15.29 9.86 19.79
CA LEU A 303 14.44 10.99 20.16
C LEU A 303 14.05 11.75 18.89
N ASN A 304 12.76 11.69 18.56
CA ASN A 304 12.18 12.40 17.43
C ASN A 304 11.38 13.60 17.93
N TRP A 305 11.77 14.81 17.56
CA TRP A 305 10.95 15.99 17.71
C TRP A 305 10.22 16.22 16.39
N HIS A 306 8.93 15.88 16.38
CA HIS A 306 8.04 15.96 15.22
C HIS A 306 7.89 17.39 14.69
N TYR A 307 8.06 18.38 15.56
CA TYR A 307 8.24 19.77 15.23
C TYR A 307 8.95 20.50 16.37
N ILE A 308 9.80 21.47 16.03
CA ILE A 308 10.53 22.30 17.01
C ILE A 308 10.17 23.78 16.91
N ASN A 309 9.55 24.20 15.81
CA ASN A 309 9.09 25.57 15.57
C ASN A 309 7.83 25.58 14.70
N ARG A 310 7.20 26.76 14.60
CA ARG A 310 5.98 27.00 13.79
C ARG A 310 6.15 26.76 12.28
N TYR A 311 7.37 26.58 11.79
CA TYR A 311 7.68 26.34 10.36
C TYR A 311 7.86 24.86 10.01
N GLY A 312 7.64 23.96 10.98
CA GLY A 312 7.69 22.51 10.78
C GLY A 312 9.10 21.92 10.80
N HIS A 313 10.11 22.60 11.34
CA HIS A 313 11.44 22.00 11.43
C HIS A 313 11.41 20.82 12.40
N LYS A 314 12.17 19.75 12.11
CA LYS A 314 12.24 18.53 12.92
C LYS A 314 13.65 18.31 13.45
N LEU A 315 13.77 17.57 14.55
CA LEU A 315 15.06 17.13 15.09
C LEU A 315 15.01 15.63 15.37
N PHE A 316 15.93 14.89 14.78
CA PHE A 316 16.10 13.45 15.00
C PHE A 316 17.42 13.22 15.72
N THR A 317 17.40 12.46 16.81
CA THR A 317 18.61 12.08 17.54
C THR A 317 18.62 10.57 17.74
N ASN A 318 19.65 9.89 17.27
CA ASN A 318 19.80 8.45 17.40
C ASN A 318 21.14 8.14 18.08
N LEU A 319 21.10 7.36 19.16
CA LEU A 319 22.26 6.91 19.90
C LEU A 319 22.28 5.38 19.91
N LEU A 320 23.42 4.79 19.59
CA LEU A 320 23.71 3.38 19.79
C LEU A 320 24.98 3.28 20.63
N TRP A 321 24.89 2.55 21.73
CA TRP A 321 26.03 2.24 22.58
C TRP A 321 26.17 0.74 22.71
N ALA A 322 27.32 0.21 22.26
CA ALA A 322 27.71 -1.18 22.40
C ALA A 322 29.18 -1.26 22.85
N GLN A 323 29.61 -2.45 23.26
CA GLN A 323 30.97 -2.68 23.78
C GLN A 323 32.04 -2.27 22.76
N LYS A 324 31.84 -2.65 21.49
CA LYS A 324 32.79 -2.42 20.39
C LYS A 324 32.35 -1.37 19.38
N ARG A 325 31.17 -0.77 19.55
CA ARG A 325 30.61 0.19 18.60
C ARG A 325 29.79 1.26 19.29
N ARG A 326 29.96 2.52 18.87
CA ARG A 326 29.19 3.65 19.38
C ARG A 326 28.83 4.57 18.23
N ASP A 327 27.54 4.81 18.06
CA ASP A 327 27.03 5.74 17.05
C ASP A 327 26.21 6.84 17.73
N ALA A 328 26.40 8.08 17.28
CA ALA A 328 25.52 9.19 17.63
C ALA A 328 25.21 10.00 16.38
N MET A 329 23.94 10.15 16.05
CA MET A 329 23.44 10.96 14.94
C MET A 329 22.53 12.05 15.49
N ILE A 330 22.74 13.27 15.05
CA ILE A 330 21.83 14.40 15.23
C ILE A 330 21.51 14.93 13.84
N ASN A 331 20.22 14.98 13.49
CA ASN A 331 19.76 15.52 12.21
C ASN A 331 18.68 16.58 12.42
N TYR A 332 18.99 17.81 12.04
CA TYR A 332 18.05 18.92 11.99
C TYR A 332 17.46 19.02 10.58
N GLN A 333 16.16 18.79 10.45
CA GLN A 333 15.47 18.73 9.17
C GLN A 333 14.58 19.96 8.97
N ILE A 334 14.73 20.62 7.83
CA ILE A 334 13.95 21.77 7.39
C ILE A 334 13.06 21.34 6.21
N PRO A 335 11.73 21.38 6.32
CA PRO A 335 10.85 21.09 5.20
C PRO A 335 11.01 22.13 4.08
N GLY A 336 11.15 21.66 2.84
CA GLY A 336 11.25 22.48 1.63
C GLY A 336 9.89 22.98 1.12
N SER A 337 9.77 23.25 -0.18
CA SER A 337 8.52 23.80 -0.74
C SER A 337 7.36 22.79 -0.69
N HIS A 338 7.65 21.49 -0.76
CA HIS A 338 6.69 20.42 -0.51
C HIS A 338 7.04 19.74 0.82
N PRO A 339 6.36 20.03 1.94
CA PRO A 339 6.83 19.62 3.28
C PRO A 339 7.02 18.12 3.52
N VAL A 340 6.36 17.27 2.73
CA VAL A 340 6.47 15.80 2.80
C VAL A 340 7.53 15.25 1.85
N GLN A 341 7.88 16.00 0.80
CA GLN A 341 8.71 15.51 -0.31
C GLN A 341 10.07 16.19 -0.37
N ASP A 342 10.19 17.46 0.00
CA ASP A 342 11.43 18.24 -0.01
C ASP A 342 11.96 18.40 1.41
N ARG A 343 13.23 18.10 1.62
CA ARG A 343 13.88 18.36 2.91
C ARG A 343 15.32 18.82 2.75
N TYR A 344 15.72 19.74 3.61
CA TYR A 344 17.10 20.15 3.83
C TYR A 344 17.53 19.65 5.20
N ASN A 345 18.66 19.00 5.28
CA ASN A 345 19.18 18.43 6.51
C ASN A 345 20.47 19.12 6.89
N ILE A 346 20.67 19.33 8.19
CA ILE A 346 21.95 19.67 8.81
C ILE A 346 22.22 18.57 9.83
N PHE A 347 23.31 17.85 9.64
CA PHE A 347 23.55 16.64 10.41
C PHE A 347 24.96 16.56 10.98
N PHE A 348 25.05 15.90 12.12
CA PHE A 348 26.28 15.51 12.78
C PHE A 348 26.23 14.01 13.06
N ASN A 349 27.28 13.29 12.65
CA ASN A 349 27.47 11.88 12.96
C ASN A 349 28.79 11.68 13.70
N TYR A 350 28.74 10.88 14.76
CA TYR A 350 29.88 10.30 15.43
C TYR A 350 29.79 8.79 15.30
N ASN A 351 30.86 8.16 14.83
CA ASN A 351 30.95 6.72 14.72
C ASN A 351 32.27 6.26 15.33
N PHE A 352 32.21 5.31 16.24
CA PHE A 352 33.37 4.62 16.79
C PHE A 352 33.16 3.12 16.62
N GLU A 353 34.18 2.43 16.13
CA GLU A 353 34.18 0.99 16.01
C GLU A 353 35.57 0.43 16.33
N ASP A 354 35.60 -0.60 17.17
CA ASP A 354 36.79 -1.33 17.59
C ASP A 354 36.47 -2.83 17.58
N THR A 355 36.50 -3.41 16.38
CA THR A 355 36.24 -4.82 16.08
C THR A 355 37.50 -5.47 15.50
N SER A 356 37.46 -6.78 15.29
CA SER A 356 38.59 -7.49 14.65
C SER A 356 38.79 -7.14 13.17
N THR A 357 37.92 -6.32 12.59
CA THR A 357 37.97 -5.92 11.17
C THR A 357 38.08 -4.40 11.02
N LYS A 358 37.66 -3.61 12.01
CA LYS A 358 37.65 -2.15 11.93
C LYS A 358 38.09 -1.53 13.26
N ASP A 359 39.06 -0.63 13.18
CA ASP A 359 39.47 0.26 14.29
C ASP A 359 39.46 1.71 13.76
N TYR A 360 38.40 2.45 14.08
CA TYR A 360 38.29 3.85 13.71
C TYR A 360 37.35 4.68 14.60
N THR A 361 37.55 5.99 14.54
CA THR A 361 36.62 7.02 15.03
C THR A 361 36.40 8.05 13.93
N THR A 362 35.16 8.27 13.54
CA THR A 362 34.74 9.26 12.55
C THR A 362 33.87 10.33 13.21
N TYR A 363 34.16 11.59 12.90
CA TYR A 363 33.28 12.73 13.15
C TYR A 363 32.90 13.33 11.80
N LEU A 364 31.61 13.50 11.57
CA LEU A 364 31.09 14.00 10.30
C LEU A 364 30.09 15.10 10.59
N VAL A 365 30.24 16.24 9.93
CA VAL A 365 29.26 17.33 9.93
C VAL A 365 28.95 17.74 8.50
N GLY A 366 27.68 17.91 8.17
CA GLY A 366 27.30 18.22 6.80
C GLY A 366 25.88 18.73 6.63
N GLY A 367 25.57 19.05 5.38
CA GLY A 367 24.23 19.35 4.93
C GLY A 367 23.80 18.46 3.77
N SER A 368 22.50 18.22 3.63
CA SER A 368 21.93 17.58 2.46
C SER A 368 20.66 18.28 1.99
N LYS A 369 20.35 18.11 0.71
CA LYS A 369 19.04 18.38 0.11
C LYS A 369 18.53 17.08 -0.47
N GLU A 370 17.31 16.70 -0.13
CA GLU A 370 16.67 15.46 -0.55
C GLU A 370 15.28 15.72 -1.10
N ARG A 371 14.93 14.99 -2.17
CA ARG A 371 13.59 14.88 -2.72
C ARG A 371 13.13 13.43 -2.55
N VAL A 372 12.00 13.23 -1.89
CA VAL A 372 11.34 11.96 -1.69
C VAL A 372 10.03 11.96 -2.47
N ARG A 373 9.81 10.92 -3.26
CA ARG A 373 8.57 10.59 -3.94
C ARG A 373 8.24 9.13 -3.65
N ASP A 374 7.06 8.70 -4.02
CA ASP A 374 6.54 7.36 -3.72
C ASP A 374 7.47 6.24 -4.21
N GLN A 375 8.07 6.38 -5.40
CA GLN A 375 8.94 5.38 -6.04
C GLN A 375 10.42 5.79 -6.12
N TYR A 376 10.77 7.05 -5.86
CA TYR A 376 12.12 7.56 -6.07
C TYR A 376 12.53 8.49 -4.93
N MET A 377 13.76 8.35 -4.46
CA MET A 377 14.40 9.29 -3.56
C MET A 377 15.74 9.69 -4.16
N TYR A 378 16.08 10.96 -4.16
CA TYR A 378 17.42 11.40 -4.55
C TYR A 378 17.88 12.57 -3.69
N GLY A 379 19.18 12.65 -3.48
CA GLY A 379 19.78 13.64 -2.62
C GLY A 379 21.18 14.05 -3.02
N PHE A 380 21.50 15.29 -2.67
CA PHE A 380 22.86 15.83 -2.71
C PHE A 380 23.28 16.16 -1.29
N SER A 381 24.49 15.78 -0.91
CA SER A 381 25.07 16.10 0.38
C SER A 381 26.48 16.66 0.21
N LEU A 382 26.83 17.58 1.08
CA LEU A 382 28.21 18.01 1.30
C LEU A 382 28.51 17.86 2.78
N HIS A 383 29.55 17.10 3.11
CA HIS A 383 29.97 16.94 4.50
C HIS A 383 31.48 17.01 4.65
N TYR A 384 31.90 17.49 5.81
CA TYR A 384 33.27 17.41 6.29
C TYR A 384 33.39 16.23 7.25
N GLN A 385 34.36 15.36 7.00
CA GLN A 385 34.65 14.16 7.77
C GLN A 385 36.07 14.24 8.35
N TYR A 386 36.20 13.91 9.63
CA TYR A 386 37.47 13.72 10.31
C TYR A 386 37.54 12.29 10.87
N ASP A 387 38.53 11.54 10.42
CA ASP A 387 38.76 10.15 10.83
C ASP A 387 40.06 10.03 11.62
N ARG A 388 40.04 9.17 12.64
CA ARG A 388 41.20 8.62 13.33
C ARG A 388 41.13 7.11 13.23
N PHE A 389 42.15 6.46 12.69
CA PHE A 389 42.12 5.02 12.39
C PHE A 389 43.54 4.45 12.35
N ARG A 390 43.67 3.11 12.28
CA ARG A 390 44.95 2.45 11.98
C ARG A 390 45.02 2.04 10.52
N ASP A 391 46.16 2.30 9.89
CA ASP A 391 46.42 1.85 8.52
C ASP A 391 46.79 0.35 8.46
N ILE A 392 47.14 -0.11 7.26
CA ILE A 392 47.44 -1.51 6.96
C ILE A 392 48.70 -2.03 7.69
N GLU A 393 49.52 -1.14 8.24
CA GLU A 393 50.75 -1.46 8.99
C GLU A 393 50.55 -1.23 10.50
N GLY A 394 49.32 -0.91 10.93
CA GLY A 394 48.97 -0.66 12.33
C GLY A 394 49.35 0.75 12.82
N VAL A 395 49.80 1.63 11.92
CA VAL A 395 50.19 3.00 12.28
C VAL A 395 48.94 3.86 12.41
N ARG A 396 48.88 4.66 13.48
CA ARG A 396 47.78 5.61 13.69
C ARG A 396 47.83 6.71 12.63
N GLN A 397 46.75 6.84 11.88
CA GLN A 397 46.54 7.87 10.89
C GLN A 397 45.37 8.77 11.29
N ASN A 398 45.35 9.95 10.70
CA ASN A 398 44.15 10.76 10.64
C ASN A 398 43.88 11.20 9.21
N SER A 399 42.63 11.49 8.91
CA SER A 399 42.23 12.04 7.62
C SER A 399 41.13 13.08 7.79
N LYS A 400 41.26 14.16 7.03
CA LYS A 400 40.26 15.22 6.87
C LYS A 400 39.77 15.21 5.43
N LEU A 401 38.46 15.16 5.23
CA LEU A 401 37.87 15.04 3.90
C LEU A 401 36.61 15.91 3.80
N LEU A 402 36.58 16.81 2.82
CA LEU A 402 35.34 17.44 2.35
C LEU A 402 34.78 16.62 1.19
N ILE A 403 33.59 16.05 1.37
CA ILE A 403 33.03 15.04 0.48
C ILE A 403 31.65 15.49 -0.03
N PRO A 404 31.55 15.99 -1.27
CA PRO A 404 30.28 16.00 -2.00
C PRO A 404 29.82 14.56 -2.30
N THR A 405 28.52 14.31 -2.14
CA THR A 405 27.87 13.02 -2.40
C THR A 405 26.56 13.23 -3.13
N ILE A 406 26.34 12.49 -4.21
CA ILE A 406 25.04 12.30 -4.85
C ILE A 406 24.59 10.88 -4.55
N TYR A 407 23.33 10.70 -4.17
CA TYR A 407 22.77 9.39 -3.92
C TYR A 407 21.31 9.34 -4.32
N GLY A 408 20.80 8.14 -4.52
CA GLY A 408 19.40 7.93 -4.80
C GLY A 408 18.98 6.49 -4.65
N GLU A 409 17.66 6.33 -4.62
CA GLU A 409 16.94 5.08 -4.53
C GLU A 409 15.81 5.13 -5.56
N TRP A 410 15.62 4.02 -6.27
CA TRP A 410 14.45 3.79 -7.10
C TRP A 410 13.85 2.44 -6.77
N LYS A 411 12.56 2.42 -6.47
CA LYS A 411 11.76 1.22 -6.25
C LYS A 411 10.59 1.14 -7.21
N SER A 412 10.21 -0.08 -7.60
CA SER A 412 9.08 -0.32 -8.51
C SER A 412 7.72 0.05 -7.90
N SER A 413 7.57 -0.04 -6.57
CA SER A 413 6.34 0.26 -5.85
C SER A 413 6.64 0.80 -4.46
N PRO A 414 5.78 1.68 -3.88
CA PRO A 414 5.95 2.19 -2.52
C PRO A 414 5.95 1.08 -1.47
N ASN A 415 5.08 0.09 -1.67
CA ASN A 415 4.93 -1.13 -0.89
C ASN A 415 5.07 -2.34 -1.84
N LEU A 416 5.78 -3.38 -1.40
CA LEU A 416 6.03 -4.57 -2.20
C LEU A 416 5.34 -5.79 -1.55
N PRO A 417 4.12 -6.14 -2.01
CA PRO A 417 3.48 -7.39 -1.62
C PRO A 417 4.35 -8.60 -1.96
N PHE A 418 4.18 -9.69 -1.20
CA PHE A 418 5.00 -10.90 -1.38
C PHE A 418 4.80 -11.57 -2.74
N ASP A 419 3.58 -11.50 -3.25
CA ASP A 419 3.05 -12.09 -4.49
C ASP A 419 3.26 -11.20 -5.72
N GLN A 420 3.96 -10.07 -5.59
CA GLN A 420 4.17 -9.12 -6.67
C GLN A 420 5.64 -8.95 -7.02
N PHE A 421 5.90 -8.79 -8.32
CA PHE A 421 7.23 -8.44 -8.80
C PHE A 421 7.60 -7.05 -8.29
N GLY A 422 8.83 -6.92 -7.84
CA GLY A 422 9.38 -5.59 -7.66
C GLY A 422 10.89 -5.55 -7.54
N PHE A 423 11.42 -4.35 -7.58
CA PHE A 423 12.84 -4.13 -7.40
C PHE A 423 13.08 -2.85 -6.61
N LYS A 424 14.28 -2.78 -6.03
CA LYS A 424 14.83 -1.61 -5.35
C LYS A 424 16.29 -1.46 -5.77
N ILE A 425 16.64 -0.36 -6.40
CA ILE A 425 18.02 0.01 -6.73
C ILE A 425 18.44 1.19 -5.89
N GLU A 426 19.60 1.08 -5.25
CA GLU A 426 20.24 2.12 -4.47
C GLU A 426 21.58 2.46 -5.11
N GLY A 427 21.87 3.74 -5.25
CA GLY A 427 23.09 4.24 -5.90
C GLY A 427 23.71 5.39 -5.13
N ARG A 428 25.05 5.46 -5.14
CA ARG A 428 25.81 6.56 -4.54
C ARG A 428 27.08 6.85 -5.33
N VAL A 429 27.37 8.13 -5.48
CA VAL A 429 28.62 8.68 -6.00
C VAL A 429 29.15 9.71 -5.01
N ARG A 430 30.38 9.54 -4.54
CA ARG A 430 31.03 10.49 -3.62
C ARG A 430 32.50 10.62 -3.94
N GLY A 431 33.11 11.73 -3.57
CA GLY A 431 34.54 11.90 -3.78
C GLY A 431 35.09 13.07 -3.00
N ALA A 432 36.41 13.18 -3.00
CA ALA A 432 37.12 14.33 -2.45
C ALA A 432 38.23 14.74 -3.41
N VAL A 433 38.64 16.01 -3.32
CA VAL A 433 39.76 16.55 -4.09
C VAL A 433 40.80 17.10 -3.11
N LYS A 434 42.00 16.54 -3.16
CA LYS A 434 43.12 16.97 -2.34
C LYS A 434 43.32 18.49 -2.43
N ASN A 435 43.63 19.12 -1.30
CA ASN A 435 43.79 20.57 -1.11
C ASN A 435 42.47 21.38 -1.09
N VAL A 436 41.32 20.75 -1.32
CA VAL A 436 40.00 21.39 -1.14
C VAL A 436 39.41 20.90 0.18
N ALA A 437 40.01 21.33 1.29
CA ALA A 437 39.71 20.85 2.65
C ALA A 437 39.73 19.30 2.78
N ALA A 438 40.58 18.64 1.97
CA ALA A 438 40.74 17.20 1.94
C ALA A 438 42.21 16.78 1.81
N ASP A 439 42.61 15.70 2.50
CA ASP A 439 43.99 15.19 2.52
C ASP A 439 44.35 14.34 1.30
N MET A 440 43.35 13.80 0.60
CA MET A 440 43.50 12.95 -0.57
C MET A 440 42.42 13.19 -1.62
N SER A 441 42.68 12.73 -2.85
CA SER A 441 41.67 12.71 -3.91
C SER A 441 41.16 11.29 -4.13
N PHE A 442 39.85 11.12 -4.16
CA PHE A 442 39.22 9.87 -4.56
C PHE A 442 37.86 10.11 -5.21
N LEU A 443 37.40 9.14 -6.01
CA LEU A 443 36.04 9.05 -6.50
C LEU A 443 35.53 7.63 -6.21
N GLN A 444 34.45 7.53 -5.46
CA GLN A 444 33.81 6.27 -5.11
C GLN A 444 32.39 6.21 -5.69
N THR A 445 32.07 5.09 -6.31
CA THR A 445 30.74 4.76 -6.82
C THR A 445 30.29 3.42 -6.26
N SER A 446 29.00 3.29 -5.96
CA SER A 446 28.41 2.02 -5.53
C SER A 446 26.94 1.92 -5.95
N ALA A 447 26.50 0.71 -6.28
CA ALA A 447 25.10 0.41 -6.54
C ALA A 447 24.72 -0.95 -5.96
N ILE A 448 23.49 -1.07 -5.47
CA ILE A 448 22.90 -2.33 -4.98
C ILE A 448 21.50 -2.45 -5.57
N LEU A 449 21.19 -3.62 -6.13
CA LEU A 449 19.90 -4.00 -6.66
C LEU A 449 19.33 -5.14 -5.80
N HIS A 450 18.08 -4.98 -5.38
CA HIS A 450 17.24 -6.03 -4.83
C HIS A 450 16.08 -6.28 -5.80
N THR A 451 15.77 -7.54 -6.06
CA THR A 451 14.67 -7.94 -6.94
C THR A 451 13.86 -9.05 -6.27
N TYR A 452 12.54 -8.89 -6.27
CA TYR A 452 11.57 -9.83 -5.72
C TYR A 452 10.79 -10.44 -6.89
N LEU A 453 10.90 -11.75 -7.07
CA LEU A 453 10.34 -12.51 -8.19
C LEU A 453 9.32 -13.52 -7.65
N PRO A 454 8.01 -13.20 -7.65
CA PRO A 454 6.99 -14.16 -7.26
C PRO A 454 6.89 -15.27 -8.30
N ILE A 455 6.71 -16.51 -7.82
CA ILE A 455 6.44 -17.69 -8.64
C ILE A 455 4.97 -18.10 -8.45
N THR A 456 4.53 -18.07 -7.20
CA THR A 456 3.16 -18.34 -6.74
C THR A 456 2.81 -17.35 -5.62
N ASP A 457 1.61 -17.43 -5.06
CA ASP A 457 1.22 -16.62 -3.90
C ASP A 457 2.01 -16.98 -2.61
N THR A 458 2.68 -18.14 -2.59
CA THR A 458 3.45 -18.66 -1.46
C THR A 458 4.95 -18.74 -1.71
N ASP A 459 5.40 -18.61 -2.96
CA ASP A 459 6.78 -18.85 -3.36
C ASP A 459 7.37 -17.66 -4.11
N ARG A 460 8.58 -17.23 -3.71
CA ARG A 460 9.33 -16.19 -4.43
C ARG A 460 10.83 -16.41 -4.39
N PHE A 461 11.53 -15.86 -5.38
CA PHE A 461 12.96 -15.61 -5.29
C PHE A 461 13.23 -14.16 -4.88
N VAL A 462 14.22 -13.98 -4.01
CA VAL A 462 14.81 -12.69 -3.68
C VAL A 462 16.24 -12.70 -4.20
N LEU A 463 16.48 -11.86 -5.20
CA LEU A 463 17.80 -11.67 -5.80
C LEU A 463 18.42 -10.40 -5.27
N ARG A 464 19.72 -10.43 -5.01
CA ARG A 464 20.48 -9.25 -4.66
C ARG A 464 21.79 -9.22 -5.42
N ALA A 465 22.13 -8.06 -5.97
CA ALA A 465 23.40 -7.84 -6.66
C ALA A 465 23.94 -6.47 -6.27
N GLY A 466 25.25 -6.33 -6.17
CA GLY A 466 25.85 -5.04 -5.85
C GLY A 466 27.30 -4.95 -6.26
N ALA A 467 27.73 -3.73 -6.55
CA ALA A 467 29.09 -3.44 -6.96
C ALA A 467 29.54 -2.10 -6.41
N GLY A 468 30.83 -1.97 -6.12
CA GLY A 468 31.45 -0.76 -5.63
C GLY A 468 32.84 -0.58 -6.19
N TYR A 469 33.23 0.68 -6.46
CA TYR A 469 34.57 1.01 -6.94
C TYR A 469 35.05 2.35 -6.42
N THR A 470 36.27 2.39 -5.91
CA THR A 470 36.98 3.59 -5.46
C THR A 470 38.19 3.82 -6.34
N LYS A 471 38.13 4.84 -7.19
CA LYS A 471 39.27 5.38 -7.91
C LYS A 471 40.09 6.25 -6.95
N ILE A 472 41.25 5.75 -6.56
CA ILE A 472 42.22 6.43 -5.68
C ILE A 472 43.64 6.09 -6.15
N ARG A 473 44.61 6.96 -5.86
CA ARG A 473 46.03 6.68 -6.13
C ARG A 473 46.54 5.66 -5.12
N ASP A 474 47.39 4.72 -5.54
CA ASP A 474 47.85 3.64 -4.66
C ASP A 474 48.58 4.16 -3.41
N LYS A 475 49.37 5.23 -3.55
CA LYS A 475 50.03 5.90 -2.41
C LYS A 475 49.07 6.50 -1.37
N ASP A 476 47.84 6.82 -1.79
CA ASP A 476 46.82 7.42 -0.94
C ASP A 476 45.84 6.37 -0.40
N LEU A 477 45.87 5.12 -0.91
CA LEU A 477 45.01 4.02 -0.42
C LEU A 477 45.22 3.72 1.06
N ARG A 478 46.45 3.86 1.56
CA ARG A 478 46.80 3.71 2.98
C ARG A 478 46.15 4.77 3.87
N LYS A 479 45.82 5.93 3.29
CA LYS A 479 45.18 7.05 3.99
C LYS A 479 43.65 7.00 3.91
N LEU A 480 43.08 6.13 3.08
CA LEU A 480 41.64 5.97 2.96
C LEU A 480 41.09 5.38 4.28
N PRO A 481 40.26 6.10 5.04
CA PRO A 481 39.75 5.62 6.33
C PRO A 481 38.83 4.40 6.15
N PRO A 482 38.71 3.52 7.17
CA PRO A 482 37.85 2.35 7.13
C PRO A 482 36.40 2.64 6.73
N SER A 483 35.84 3.79 7.11
CA SER A 483 34.46 4.19 6.77
C SER A 483 34.23 4.44 5.26
N LEU A 484 35.32 4.55 4.48
CA LEU A 484 35.30 4.73 3.03
C LEU A 484 35.83 3.51 2.25
N ARG A 485 36.14 2.39 2.91
CA ARG A 485 36.51 1.14 2.25
C ARG A 485 35.30 0.24 2.08
N PHE A 486 35.38 -0.71 1.14
CA PHE A 486 34.37 -1.74 1.01
C PHE A 486 34.74 -2.98 1.82
N TYR A 487 33.71 -3.63 2.37
CA TYR A 487 33.81 -4.88 3.12
C TYR A 487 32.67 -5.80 2.70
N THR A 488 32.91 -7.11 2.82
CA THR A 488 31.88 -8.14 2.64
C THR A 488 31.99 -9.15 3.78
N GLY A 489 31.02 -10.06 3.91
CA GLY A 489 30.85 -10.97 5.05
C GLY A 489 29.82 -10.49 6.08
N GLY A 490 29.00 -11.42 6.57
CA GLY A 490 27.92 -11.19 7.55
C GLY A 490 26.53 -11.09 6.91
N ASP A 491 25.53 -10.81 7.74
CA ASP A 491 24.08 -10.87 7.45
C ASP A 491 23.70 -10.12 6.16
N ASN A 492 24.31 -8.96 5.95
CA ASN A 492 23.98 -8.04 4.87
C ASN A 492 24.89 -8.17 3.66
N THR A 493 25.72 -9.21 3.51
CA THR A 493 26.52 -9.41 2.28
C THR A 493 26.68 -10.88 1.95
N VAL A 494 27.58 -11.59 2.64
CA VAL A 494 27.86 -13.02 2.43
C VAL A 494 27.70 -13.72 3.78
N ARG A 495 26.55 -14.36 3.98
CA ARG A 495 26.24 -15.09 5.20
C ARG A 495 27.16 -16.30 5.36
N GLY A 496 27.44 -16.65 6.61
CA GLY A 496 28.39 -17.72 6.96
C GLY A 496 29.79 -17.21 7.32
N TYR A 497 30.11 -15.96 6.98
CA TYR A 497 31.34 -15.27 7.40
C TYR A 497 31.07 -14.29 8.55
N LYS A 498 32.15 -13.82 9.20
CA LYS A 498 32.06 -12.77 10.24
C LYS A 498 31.62 -11.44 9.62
N TYR A 499 31.01 -10.58 10.43
CA TYR A 499 30.68 -9.21 10.05
C TYR A 499 31.91 -8.50 9.47
N ASP A 500 31.80 -8.03 8.22
CA ASP A 500 32.87 -7.37 7.46
C ASP A 500 34.18 -8.18 7.41
N GLY A 501 34.05 -9.51 7.46
CA GLY A 501 35.13 -10.48 7.59
C GLY A 501 35.79 -10.92 6.28
N ILE A 502 35.31 -10.46 5.12
CA ILE A 502 35.89 -10.73 3.80
C ILE A 502 36.42 -9.43 3.21
N GLY A 503 37.71 -9.46 2.88
CA GLY A 503 38.37 -8.47 2.06
C GLY A 503 39.89 -8.62 2.09
N GLU A 504 40.59 -7.62 1.57
CA GLU A 504 42.05 -7.56 1.63
C GLU A 504 42.54 -7.58 3.08
N LYS A 505 43.57 -8.37 3.36
CA LYS A 505 44.17 -8.48 4.69
C LYS A 505 45.16 -7.35 4.95
N GLY A 506 45.20 -6.88 6.19
CA GLY A 506 46.12 -5.87 6.67
C GLY A 506 46.97 -6.34 7.84
N TYR A 507 47.25 -5.41 8.75
CA TYR A 507 48.08 -5.63 9.92
C TYR A 507 47.57 -6.79 10.77
N ASN A 508 48.47 -7.66 11.24
CA ASN A 508 48.16 -8.86 12.04
C ASN A 508 47.13 -9.83 11.42
N GLY A 509 46.89 -9.76 10.10
CA GLY A 509 45.92 -10.61 9.42
C GLY A 509 44.47 -10.13 9.54
N ASP A 510 44.24 -8.94 10.12
CA ASP A 510 42.92 -8.31 10.19
C ASP A 510 42.42 -7.92 8.79
N ILE A 511 41.11 -7.78 8.63
CA ILE A 511 40.51 -7.38 7.35
C ILE A 511 40.64 -5.88 7.18
N TYR A 512 41.42 -5.44 6.19
CA TYR A 512 41.61 -4.03 5.86
C TYR A 512 40.48 -3.46 4.99
N GLY A 513 39.82 -4.32 4.21
CA GLY A 513 38.80 -3.95 3.22
C GLY A 513 39.39 -3.59 1.85
N GLY A 514 38.55 -3.51 0.83
CA GLY A 514 38.95 -3.31 -0.56
C GLY A 514 38.56 -1.94 -1.14
N LYS A 515 39.23 -1.54 -2.23
CA LYS A 515 38.80 -0.41 -3.08
C LYS A 515 37.68 -0.78 -4.04
N LYS A 516 37.42 -2.07 -4.27
CA LYS A 516 36.32 -2.62 -5.06
C LYS A 516 35.46 -3.56 -4.23
N MET A 517 34.22 -3.74 -4.63
CA MET A 517 33.27 -4.69 -4.05
C MET A 517 32.43 -5.32 -5.13
N VAL A 518 32.11 -6.60 -4.96
CA VAL A 518 31.03 -7.26 -5.68
C VAL A 518 30.26 -8.15 -4.71
N LEU A 519 28.94 -8.20 -4.86
CA LEU A 519 28.06 -9.12 -4.15
C LEU A 519 26.97 -9.65 -5.08
N ALA A 520 26.58 -10.89 -4.86
CA ALA A 520 25.46 -11.56 -5.51
C ALA A 520 24.82 -12.54 -4.50
N SER A 521 23.51 -12.57 -4.43
CA SER A 521 22.77 -13.49 -3.55
C SER A 521 21.48 -13.92 -4.24
N VAL A 522 21.16 -15.19 -4.07
CA VAL A 522 19.90 -15.81 -4.50
C VAL A 522 19.29 -16.45 -3.28
N GLU A 523 18.08 -16.02 -2.92
CA GLU A 523 17.29 -16.59 -1.83
C GLU A 523 15.96 -17.07 -2.39
N TYR A 524 15.57 -18.29 -2.04
CA TYR A 524 14.25 -18.85 -2.29
C TYR A 524 13.47 -18.79 -0.97
N GLU A 525 12.28 -18.19 -1.01
CA GLU A 525 11.39 -18.08 0.15
C GLU A 525 10.07 -18.80 -0.13
N HIS A 526 9.68 -19.68 0.80
CA HIS A 526 8.41 -20.42 0.77
C HIS A 526 7.60 -20.16 2.04
N LYS A 527 6.41 -19.56 1.89
CA LYS A 527 5.46 -19.32 2.98
C LYS A 527 4.75 -20.60 3.39
N ILE A 528 5.00 -21.04 4.62
CA ILE A 528 4.27 -22.13 5.26
C ILE A 528 2.92 -21.63 5.80
N THR A 529 2.91 -20.38 6.30
CA THR A 529 1.71 -19.67 6.74
C THR A 529 1.81 -18.20 6.31
N PRO A 530 0.74 -17.39 6.38
CA PRO A 530 0.83 -15.97 6.04
C PRO A 530 1.93 -15.20 6.79
N ASN A 531 2.27 -15.64 8.01
CA ASN A 531 3.23 -14.98 8.89
C ASN A 531 4.60 -15.66 8.94
N PHE A 532 4.76 -16.87 8.39
CA PHE A 532 6.02 -17.62 8.47
C PHE A 532 6.45 -18.16 7.10
N ALA A 533 7.72 -17.94 6.76
CA ALA A 533 8.36 -18.56 5.60
C ALA A 533 9.65 -19.28 6.01
N ILE A 534 9.95 -20.35 5.28
CA ILE A 534 11.28 -20.97 5.28
C ILE A 534 12.05 -20.46 4.07
N VAL A 535 13.37 -20.38 4.20
CA VAL A 535 14.22 -19.88 3.13
C VAL A 535 15.43 -20.77 2.92
N GLY A 536 15.92 -20.80 1.68
CA GLY A 536 17.23 -21.34 1.32
C GLY A 536 17.98 -20.32 0.47
N PHE A 537 19.26 -20.12 0.72
CA PHE A 537 20.03 -19.09 0.02
C PHE A 537 21.46 -19.49 -0.30
N VAL A 538 22.00 -18.83 -1.32
CA VAL A 538 23.42 -18.86 -1.70
C VAL A 538 23.87 -17.43 -1.93
N ASP A 539 24.93 -17.04 -1.24
CA ASP A 539 25.56 -15.74 -1.31
C ASP A 539 26.98 -15.88 -1.88
N ALA A 540 27.40 -14.89 -2.64
CA ALA A 540 28.74 -14.74 -3.18
C ALA A 540 29.20 -13.29 -3.08
N GLY A 541 30.43 -13.04 -2.67
CA GLY A 541 30.94 -11.68 -2.63
C GLY A 541 32.43 -11.59 -2.34
N ASP A 542 32.98 -10.40 -2.59
CA ASP A 542 34.37 -10.09 -2.31
C ASP A 542 34.57 -8.57 -2.16
N ALA A 543 35.59 -8.19 -1.39
CA ALA A 543 36.07 -6.82 -1.25
C ALA A 543 37.58 -6.79 -1.54
N TYR A 544 37.94 -6.28 -2.71
CA TYR A 544 39.26 -6.54 -3.32
C TYR A 544 39.92 -5.27 -3.85
N ASN A 545 41.23 -5.33 -4.07
CA ASN A 545 41.99 -4.26 -4.71
C ASN A 545 42.21 -4.50 -6.20
N ASP A 546 42.71 -5.69 -6.54
CA ASP A 546 43.19 -5.99 -7.89
C ASP A 546 42.32 -7.01 -8.60
N LYS A 547 42.45 -8.30 -8.23
CA LYS A 547 41.68 -9.42 -8.78
C LYS A 547 40.57 -9.85 -7.83
N VAL A 548 39.39 -10.12 -8.38
CA VAL A 548 38.25 -10.65 -7.62
C VAL A 548 38.49 -12.12 -7.26
N ASN A 549 38.15 -12.49 -6.03
CA ASN A 549 38.25 -13.83 -5.47
C ASN A 549 36.98 -14.11 -4.63
N LEU A 550 35.89 -14.46 -5.33
CA LEU A 550 34.58 -14.65 -4.72
C LEU A 550 34.60 -15.66 -3.56
N LYS A 551 34.01 -15.26 -2.45
CA LYS A 551 33.72 -16.12 -1.30
C LYS A 551 32.26 -16.47 -1.31
N TYR A 552 31.98 -17.74 -1.06
CA TYR A 552 30.64 -18.30 -1.11
C TYR A 552 30.16 -18.65 0.29
N GLY A 553 28.89 -18.38 0.54
CA GLY A 553 28.14 -18.82 1.71
C GLY A 553 26.82 -19.41 1.29
N ALA A 554 26.35 -20.43 1.99
CA ALA A 554 25.02 -21.00 1.75
C ALA A 554 24.37 -21.39 3.07
N GLY A 555 23.04 -21.36 3.09
CA GLY A 555 22.30 -21.60 4.32
C GLY A 555 20.81 -21.72 4.13
N THR A 556 20.15 -21.87 5.27
CA THR A 556 18.69 -21.91 5.39
C THR A 556 18.28 -21.10 6.59
N GLY A 557 17.02 -20.66 6.61
CA GLY A 557 16.51 -19.88 7.72
C GLY A 557 15.00 -19.78 7.73
N ILE A 558 14.52 -19.02 8.70
CA ILE A 558 13.10 -18.76 8.92
C ILE A 558 12.88 -17.24 8.87
N ARG A 559 11.77 -16.85 8.27
CA ARG A 559 11.25 -15.48 8.27
C ARG A 559 9.96 -15.48 9.08
N TRP A 560 9.86 -14.59 10.05
CA TRP A 560 8.61 -14.29 10.74
C TRP A 560 8.18 -12.86 10.42
N TYR A 561 7.09 -12.72 9.67
CA TYR A 561 6.49 -11.43 9.34
C TYR A 561 5.58 -11.01 10.50
N SER A 562 6.14 -10.25 11.44
CA SER A 562 5.38 -9.71 12.57
C SER A 562 4.76 -8.34 12.22
N PRO A 563 3.74 -7.88 12.97
CA PRO A 563 3.16 -6.53 12.76
C PRO A 563 4.16 -5.38 12.90
N ILE A 564 5.30 -5.60 13.57
CA ILE A 564 6.33 -4.60 13.83
C ILE A 564 7.57 -4.74 12.92
N GLY A 565 7.55 -5.67 11.96
CA GLY A 565 8.65 -5.93 11.03
C GLY A 565 8.99 -7.42 10.87
N ALA A 566 9.85 -7.72 9.90
CA ALA A 566 10.29 -9.10 9.66
C ALA A 566 11.44 -9.48 10.61
N VAL A 567 11.35 -10.67 11.20
CA VAL A 567 12.44 -11.29 11.95
C VAL A 567 13.07 -12.38 11.09
N ARG A 568 14.39 -12.35 10.95
CA ARG A 568 15.17 -13.32 10.18
C ARG A 568 16.08 -14.12 11.10
N LEU A 569 16.00 -15.44 11.01
CA LEU A 569 16.89 -16.36 11.72
C LEU A 569 17.53 -17.28 10.68
N ASP A 570 18.82 -17.10 10.41
CA ASP A 570 19.55 -17.84 9.37
C ASP A 570 20.69 -18.66 9.98
N ILE A 571 20.88 -19.88 9.48
CA ILE A 571 22.07 -20.68 9.71
C ILE A 571 22.80 -20.80 8.37
N ALA A 572 24.06 -20.35 8.34
CA ALA A 572 24.84 -20.30 7.12
C ALA A 572 26.25 -20.86 7.33
N HIS A 573 26.78 -21.53 6.31
CA HIS A 573 28.15 -22.04 6.26
C HIS A 573 28.96 -21.25 5.24
N GLY A 574 30.10 -20.69 5.65
CA GLY A 574 31.08 -20.10 4.75
C GLY A 574 32.07 -21.16 4.26
N PHE A 575 32.26 -21.30 2.95
CA PHE A 575 33.07 -22.40 2.37
C PHE A 575 34.57 -22.09 2.21
N ASN A 576 35.04 -20.94 2.68
CA ASN A 576 36.44 -20.55 2.56
C ASN A 576 37.17 -20.58 3.91
N LYS A 577 38.09 -21.54 4.06
CA LYS A 577 38.94 -21.75 5.25
C LYS A 577 39.70 -20.51 5.68
N GLU A 578 40.19 -19.72 4.74
CA GLU A 578 41.05 -18.56 5.02
C GLU A 578 40.28 -17.42 5.73
N PHE A 579 39.01 -17.27 5.41
CA PHE A 579 38.14 -16.20 5.95
C PHE A 579 37.14 -16.71 7.00
N GLY A 580 37.23 -18.00 7.34
CA GLY A 580 36.43 -18.68 8.35
C GLY A 580 35.48 -19.70 7.75
N GLU A 581 35.91 -20.97 7.69
CA GLU A 581 35.05 -22.11 7.37
C GLU A 581 34.28 -22.54 8.63
N THR A 582 33.20 -21.83 8.91
CA THR A 582 32.39 -22.07 10.11
C THR A 582 30.90 -21.94 9.81
N VAL A 583 30.09 -22.67 10.58
CA VAL A 583 28.65 -22.45 10.64
C VAL A 583 28.37 -21.27 11.56
N LYS A 584 27.56 -20.32 11.09
CA LYS A 584 27.16 -19.12 11.83
C LYS A 584 25.65 -19.01 11.89
N LEU A 585 25.18 -18.59 13.06
CA LEU A 585 23.80 -18.17 13.29
C LEU A 585 23.73 -16.65 13.09
N HIS A 586 22.76 -16.20 12.30
CA HIS A 586 22.47 -14.79 12.05
C HIS A 586 21.06 -14.50 12.54
N LEU A 587 20.89 -13.42 13.30
CA LEU A 587 19.60 -12.96 13.81
C LEU A 587 19.46 -11.48 13.49
N ASN A 588 18.50 -11.16 12.63
CA ASN A 588 18.19 -9.79 12.24
C ASN A 588 16.71 -9.49 12.54
N ILE A 589 16.47 -8.36 13.20
CA ILE A 589 15.15 -7.85 13.56
C ILE A 589 15.07 -6.44 12.99
N GLY A 590 14.23 -6.22 11.98
CA GLY A 590 14.14 -4.91 11.35
C GLY A 590 13.15 -4.83 10.20
N THR A 591 12.89 -3.61 9.76
CA THR A 591 12.10 -3.29 8.58
C THR A 591 12.99 -3.33 7.33
N ASP A 592 13.52 -4.51 6.99
CA ASP A 592 14.11 -4.72 5.66
C ASP A 592 13.01 -5.18 4.69
N LEU A 593 12.16 -4.23 4.29
CA LEU A 593 11.28 -4.33 3.12
C LEU A 593 11.25 -2.97 2.40
#